data_AF-A0A7Y3GBQ9-F1
#
_entry.id   AF-A0A7Y3GBQ9-F1
#
_cell.length_a   1.000
_cell.length_b   1.000
_cell.length_c   1.000
_cell.angle_alpha   90.00
_cell.angle_beta   90.00
_cell.angle_gamma   90.00
#
_symmetry.space_group_name_H-M   'P 1'
#
loop_
_entity.id
_entity.type
_entity.pdbx_description
1 polymer ?
#
loop_
_entity_poly.entity_id
_entity_poly.type
_entity_poly.pdbx_seq_one_letter_code
_entity_poly.pdbx_strand_id
1 'polypeptide(L)'
;GATTLQTKRSGFEGLEARPLLYENRVLGVQDVLAPINAATPMYPQEEDRPFGPWGLSFASDRWDLRRALVIEGRMKDAPGGKHAARFIKYVDLQTLHPLYYIAYDVKDEIVDLGMFVGRWSEDRPDYPAWSDEPERPVRVIDSVGAAFANLAESGSWRRESWDMTAIPPPDKKLRKLLSTGNLTRGR
;
A
#
# COMPACT_ATOMS: atom_id res chain seq x y z
N GLY A 1 2.62 -4.15 -30.93
CA GLY A 1 1.36 -4.65 -30.36
C GLY A 1 0.86 -3.60 -29.41
N ALA A 2 -0.38 -3.15 -29.55
CA ALA A 2 -0.92 -2.03 -28.78
C ALA A 2 -1.03 -2.40 -27.30
N THR A 3 -0.19 -1.79 -26.46
CA THR A 3 -0.31 -1.82 -25.00
C THR A 3 -1.61 -1.13 -24.65
N THR A 4 -2.57 -1.90 -24.14
CA THR A 4 -3.83 -1.34 -23.65
C THR A 4 -3.50 -0.63 -22.33
N LEU A 5 -3.22 0.68 -22.40
CA LEU A 5 -3.28 1.56 -21.23
C LEU A 5 -4.71 1.50 -20.71
N GLN A 6 -4.96 0.69 -19.69
CA GLN A 6 -6.21 0.74 -18.92
C GLN A 6 -6.26 2.09 -18.22
N THR A 7 -6.91 3.07 -18.87
CA THR A 7 -7.37 4.28 -18.21
C THR A 7 -8.62 3.94 -17.41
N LYS A 8 -8.65 4.42 -16.16
CA LYS A 8 -9.74 4.35 -15.15
C LYS A 8 -9.67 3.23 -14.10
N ARG A 9 -8.64 3.27 -13.26
CA ARG A 9 -8.79 3.29 -11.78
C ARG A 9 -7.74 4.25 -11.22
N SER A 10 -8.15 5.41 -10.72
CA SER A 10 -7.22 6.30 -10.02
C SER A 10 -7.02 5.80 -8.59
N GLY A 11 -5.80 5.92 -8.07
CA GLY A 11 -5.46 5.47 -6.72
C GLY A 11 -5.43 3.94 -6.54
N PHE A 12 -5.68 3.49 -5.30
CA PHE A 12 -5.49 2.09 -4.86
C PHE A 12 -6.78 1.26 -4.94
N GLU A 13 -7.72 1.64 -5.81
CA GLU A 13 -8.99 0.91 -5.97
C GLU A 13 -8.75 -0.55 -6.42
N GLY A 14 -9.27 -1.49 -5.61
CA GLY A 14 -9.05 -2.93 -5.78
C GLY A 14 -7.84 -3.50 -5.03
N LEU A 15 -7.06 -2.68 -4.32
CA LEU A 15 -5.99 -3.12 -3.39
C LEU A 15 -6.48 -3.17 -1.93
N GLU A 16 -7.80 -3.22 -1.75
CA GLU A 16 -8.44 -3.27 -0.44
C GLU A 16 -8.17 -4.60 0.25
N ALA A 17 -7.54 -4.53 1.42
CA ALA A 17 -7.45 -5.68 2.31
C ALA A 17 -8.84 -6.00 2.87
N ARG A 18 -9.25 -7.27 2.81
CA ARG A 18 -10.49 -7.77 3.42
C ARG A 18 -10.16 -8.63 4.65
N PRO A 19 -9.66 -8.04 5.75
CA PRO A 19 -9.08 -8.79 6.87
C PRO A 19 -10.07 -9.78 7.52
N LEU A 20 -11.38 -9.51 7.41
CA LEU A 20 -12.42 -10.37 7.99
C LEU A 20 -12.58 -11.72 7.28
N LEU A 21 -12.18 -11.81 6.01
CA LEU A 21 -12.18 -13.06 5.24
C LEU A 21 -11.08 -14.03 5.68
N TYR A 22 -10.13 -13.56 6.48
CA TYR A 22 -8.95 -14.32 6.88
C TYR A 22 -8.93 -14.54 8.39
N GLU A 23 -8.41 -15.70 8.79
CA GLU A 23 -7.83 -15.90 10.10
C GLU A 23 -6.41 -15.32 10.06
N ASN A 24 -6.14 -14.34 10.91
CA ASN A 24 -4.89 -13.58 10.89
C ASN A 24 -4.01 -13.99 12.07
N ARG A 25 -2.72 -14.16 11.81
CA ARG A 25 -1.72 -14.50 12.81
C ARG A 25 -0.53 -13.56 12.67
N VAL A 26 -0.03 -13.05 13.80
CA VAL A 26 1.26 -12.36 13.84
C VAL A 26 2.38 -13.41 13.76
N LEU A 27 3.24 -13.29 12.75
CA LEU A 27 4.42 -14.14 12.58
C LEU A 27 5.63 -13.61 13.36
N GLY A 28 5.70 -12.29 13.56
CA GLY A 28 6.77 -11.68 14.33
C GLY A 28 7.02 -10.23 13.90
N VAL A 29 8.23 -9.76 14.23
CA VAL A 29 8.73 -8.44 13.86
C VAL A 29 10.06 -8.63 13.14
N GLN A 30 10.27 -7.90 12.05
CA GLN A 30 11.47 -8.00 11.23
C GLN A 30 11.92 -6.62 10.75
N ASP A 31 13.23 -6.38 10.73
CA ASP A 31 13.79 -5.20 10.10
C ASP A 31 13.94 -5.45 8.58
N VAL A 32 13.37 -4.57 7.76
CA VAL A 32 13.33 -4.68 6.30
C VAL A 32 13.70 -3.33 5.67
N LEU A 33 14.45 -3.35 4.57
CA LEU A 33 14.60 -2.15 3.73
C LEU A 33 13.33 -1.98 2.89
N ALA A 34 12.81 -0.77 2.76
CA ALA A 34 11.64 -0.50 1.92
C ALA A 34 11.66 0.93 1.34
N PRO A 35 11.07 1.15 0.14
CA PRO A 35 10.94 2.47 -0.46
C PRO A 35 9.76 3.26 0.16
N ILE A 36 9.72 3.35 1.50
CA ILE A 36 8.61 3.99 2.24
C ILE A 36 8.64 5.53 2.17
N ASN A 37 9.77 6.13 1.80
CA ASN A 37 9.89 7.57 1.68
C ASN A 37 10.58 7.96 0.37
N ALA A 38 9.87 7.77 -0.74
CA ALA A 38 10.33 8.18 -2.05
C ALA A 38 10.53 9.71 -2.13
N ALA A 39 11.65 10.12 -2.72
CA ALA A 39 12.06 11.51 -2.87
C ALA A 39 11.94 12.01 -4.32
N THR A 40 11.91 11.11 -5.29
CA THR A 40 11.87 11.47 -6.71
C THR A 40 10.43 11.42 -7.24
N PRO A 41 9.97 12.43 -8.00
CA PRO A 41 8.65 12.42 -8.62
C PRO A 41 8.34 11.15 -9.45
N MET A 42 7.06 10.82 -9.56
CA MET A 42 6.53 9.71 -10.34
C MET A 42 5.33 10.20 -11.15
N TYR A 43 4.65 9.31 -11.87
CA TYR A 43 3.40 9.68 -12.53
C TYR A 43 2.39 10.30 -11.53
N PRO A 44 1.70 11.41 -11.87
CA PRO A 44 1.69 12.09 -13.18
C PRO A 44 2.74 13.19 -13.37
N GLN A 45 3.56 13.51 -12.37
CA GLN A 45 4.54 14.61 -12.47
C GLN A 45 5.72 14.30 -13.38
N GLU A 46 6.14 13.03 -13.42
CA GLU A 46 7.22 12.54 -14.28
C GLU A 46 6.77 11.26 -14.99
N GLU A 47 6.00 11.42 -16.08
CA GLU A 47 5.36 10.31 -16.80
C GLU A 47 6.38 9.34 -17.43
N ASP A 48 7.52 9.86 -17.87
CA ASP A 48 8.57 9.10 -18.58
C ASP A 48 9.68 8.57 -17.65
N ARG A 49 9.48 8.60 -16.33
CA ARG A 49 10.51 8.17 -15.37
C ARG A 49 10.94 6.71 -15.63
N PRO A 50 12.25 6.43 -15.72
CA PRO A 50 12.74 5.06 -15.90
C PRO A 50 12.78 4.30 -14.57
N PHE A 51 12.11 3.15 -14.51
CA PHE A 51 12.10 2.25 -13.34
C PHE A 51 12.82 0.93 -13.64
N GLY A 52 13.93 1.03 -14.36
CA GLY A 52 14.75 -0.09 -14.83
C GLY A 52 14.17 -0.84 -16.03
N PRO A 53 14.87 -1.88 -16.53
CA PRO A 53 14.54 -2.58 -17.78
C PRO A 53 13.13 -3.16 -17.84
N TRP A 54 12.56 -3.50 -16.67
CA TRP A 54 11.24 -4.10 -16.55
C TRP A 54 10.17 -3.13 -16.07
N GLY A 55 10.54 -1.88 -15.75
CA GLY A 55 9.58 -0.87 -15.29
C GLY A 55 8.92 -1.17 -13.94
N LEU A 56 9.51 -1.99 -13.08
CA LEU A 56 8.92 -2.38 -11.78
C LEU A 56 9.77 -1.95 -10.58
N SER A 57 10.95 -1.38 -10.83
CA SER A 57 11.94 -1.16 -9.79
C SER A 57 11.90 0.26 -9.28
N PHE A 58 11.62 0.41 -7.99
CA PHE A 58 11.85 1.64 -7.24
C PHE A 58 13.27 1.70 -6.66
N ALA A 59 14.20 0.88 -7.16
CA ALA A 59 15.58 0.84 -6.64
C ALA A 59 16.36 2.15 -6.82
N SER A 60 15.94 3.01 -7.75
CA SER A 60 16.54 4.33 -7.97
C SER A 60 16.03 5.41 -7.00
N ASP A 61 15.10 5.06 -6.11
CA ASP A 61 14.57 5.98 -5.10
C ASP A 61 15.24 5.80 -3.74
N ARG A 62 14.77 6.53 -2.73
CA ARG A 62 15.21 6.40 -1.34
C ARG A 62 14.61 5.15 -0.68
N TRP A 63 15.46 4.41 0.01
CA TRP A 63 15.10 3.23 0.80
C TRP A 63 15.50 3.44 2.25
N ASP A 64 14.57 3.17 3.15
CA ASP A 64 14.79 3.31 4.59
C ASP A 64 14.72 1.92 5.26
N LEU A 65 15.51 1.72 6.32
CA LEU A 65 15.40 0.54 7.18
C LEU A 65 14.20 0.72 8.11
N ARG A 66 13.24 -0.20 8.04
CA ARG A 66 11.97 -0.15 8.77
C ARG A 66 11.77 -1.39 9.61
N ARG A 67 11.21 -1.21 10.79
CA ARG A 67 10.78 -2.32 11.64
C ARG A 67 9.33 -2.67 11.30
N ALA A 68 9.11 -3.86 10.78
CA ALA A 68 7.83 -4.31 10.28
C ALA A 68 7.19 -5.36 11.19
N LEU A 69 5.89 -5.24 11.45
CA LEU A 69 5.04 -6.33 11.89
C LEU A 69 4.76 -7.25 10.70
N VAL A 70 5.02 -8.55 10.86
CA VAL A 70 4.75 -9.55 9.84
C VAL A 70 3.46 -10.28 10.21
N ILE A 71 2.47 -10.20 9.32
CA ILE A 71 1.14 -10.78 9.51
C ILE A 71 0.91 -11.83 8.43
N GLU A 72 0.52 -13.02 8.83
CA GLU A 72 -0.07 -14.02 7.94
C GLU A 72 -1.59 -13.94 8.00
N GLY A 73 -2.25 -13.99 6.85
CA GLY A 73 -3.68 -14.25 6.77
C GLY A 73 -3.94 -15.54 6.00
N ARG A 74 -4.75 -16.44 6.55
CA ARG A 74 -5.26 -17.64 5.87
C ARG A 74 -6.77 -17.51 5.70
N MET A 75 -7.26 -17.74 4.50
CA MET A 75 -8.68 -17.54 4.20
C MET A 75 -9.53 -18.54 5.02
N LYS A 76 -10.59 -18.05 5.69
CA LYS A 76 -11.40 -18.87 6.61
C LYS A 76 -12.24 -19.92 5.89
N ASP A 77 -12.76 -19.56 4.74
CA ASP A 77 -13.50 -20.42 3.81
C ASP A 77 -12.83 -20.34 2.44
N ALA A 78 -13.20 -21.19 1.48
CA ALA A 78 -12.73 -21.12 0.10
C ALA A 78 -13.74 -20.39 -0.82
N PRO A 79 -13.97 -19.06 -0.74
CA PRO A 79 -14.70 -18.36 -1.77
C PRO A 79 -13.87 -18.40 -3.06
N GLY A 80 -14.49 -18.86 -4.15
CA GLY A 80 -13.81 -19.19 -5.40
C GLY A 80 -12.84 -18.12 -5.92
N GLY A 81 -11.64 -18.56 -6.28
CA GLY A 81 -10.69 -18.04 -7.29
C GLY A 81 -10.20 -16.59 -7.24
N LYS A 82 -10.85 -15.65 -6.54
CA LYS A 82 -10.57 -14.21 -6.64
C LYS A 82 -9.73 -13.64 -5.49
N HIS A 83 -9.41 -14.46 -4.50
CA HIS A 83 -8.68 -14.05 -3.29
C HIS A 83 -7.53 -15.02 -3.04
N ALA A 84 -6.42 -14.50 -2.49
CA ALA A 84 -5.31 -15.35 -2.10
C ALA A 84 -5.78 -16.33 -1.00
N ALA A 85 -5.37 -17.59 -1.09
CA ALA A 85 -5.69 -18.57 -0.05
C ALA A 85 -4.93 -18.25 1.24
N ARG A 86 -3.71 -17.72 1.07
CA ARG A 86 -2.84 -17.27 2.15
C ARG A 86 -2.07 -16.03 1.70
N PHE A 87 -1.80 -15.12 2.63
CA PHE A 87 -0.88 -14.02 2.39
C PHE A 87 0.08 -13.81 3.55
N ILE A 88 1.22 -13.19 3.25
CA ILE A 88 2.12 -12.57 4.23
C ILE A 88 2.19 -11.08 3.92
N LYS A 89 1.97 -10.24 4.92
CA LYS A 89 2.05 -8.78 4.80
C LYS A 89 3.04 -8.22 5.81
N TYR A 90 3.89 -7.32 5.33
CA TYR A 90 4.81 -6.55 6.15
C TYR A 90 4.21 -5.17 6.34
N VAL A 91 4.03 -4.76 7.59
CA VAL A 91 3.40 -3.49 7.95
C VAL A 91 4.37 -2.72 8.84
N ASP A 92 4.70 -1.49 8.44
CA ASP A 92 5.59 -0.64 9.21
C ASP A 92 5.03 -0.35 10.61
N LEU A 93 5.79 -0.60 11.67
CA LEU A 93 5.31 -0.42 13.05
C LEU A 93 5.06 1.04 13.44
N GLN A 94 5.75 1.99 12.80
CA GLN A 94 5.64 3.41 13.14
C GLN A 94 4.42 4.06 12.48
N THR A 95 4.12 3.69 11.24
CA THR A 95 3.15 4.40 10.39
C THR A 95 1.97 3.52 9.97
N LEU A 96 2.04 2.21 10.21
CA LEU A 96 1.11 1.19 9.72
C LEU A 96 1.01 1.12 8.18
N HIS A 97 1.96 1.73 7.48
CA HIS A 97 2.06 1.67 6.03
C HIS A 97 2.41 0.23 5.58
N PRO A 98 1.72 -0.34 4.58
CA PRO A 98 2.14 -1.61 4.00
C PRO A 98 3.51 -1.45 3.33
N LEU A 99 4.42 -2.41 3.54
CA LEU A 99 5.75 -2.39 2.92
C LEU A 99 5.84 -3.43 1.81
N TYR A 100 5.49 -4.67 2.15
CA TYR A 100 5.54 -5.82 1.25
C TYR A 100 4.31 -6.70 1.41
N TYR A 101 3.99 -7.42 0.35
CA TYR A 101 2.90 -8.38 0.30
C TYR A 101 3.33 -9.61 -0.49
N ILE A 102 3.00 -10.78 0.01
CA ILE A 102 3.21 -12.06 -0.68
C ILE A 102 1.89 -12.80 -0.61
N ALA A 103 1.40 -13.30 -1.73
CA ALA A 103 0.18 -14.10 -1.79
C ALA A 103 0.47 -15.49 -2.33
N TYR A 104 -0.30 -16.44 -1.81
CA TYR A 104 -0.21 -17.86 -2.12
C TYR A 104 -1.57 -18.40 -2.55
N ASP A 105 -1.55 -19.37 -3.45
CA ASP A 105 -2.74 -20.12 -3.84
C ASP A 105 -3.08 -21.26 -2.85
N VAL A 106 -4.08 -22.06 -3.19
CA VAL A 106 -4.54 -23.20 -2.38
C VAL A 106 -3.52 -24.36 -2.29
N LYS A 107 -2.51 -24.38 -3.17
CA LYS A 107 -1.42 -25.35 -3.17
C LYS A 107 -0.18 -24.83 -2.42
N ASP A 108 -0.29 -23.65 -1.81
CA ASP A 108 0.80 -22.95 -1.15
C ASP A 108 1.92 -22.46 -2.10
N GLU A 109 1.60 -22.31 -3.39
CA GLU A 109 2.49 -21.73 -4.39
C GLU A 109 2.37 -20.21 -4.37
N ILE A 110 3.50 -19.49 -4.48
CA ILE A 110 3.49 -18.02 -4.54
C ILE A 110 2.87 -17.59 -5.87
N VAL A 111 1.84 -16.76 -5.80
CA VAL A 111 1.15 -16.22 -6.97
C VAL A 111 1.39 -14.73 -7.17
N ASP A 112 1.66 -13.98 -6.11
CA ASP A 112 1.89 -12.54 -6.19
C ASP A 112 2.97 -12.09 -5.18
N LEU A 113 3.83 -11.18 -5.62
CA LEU A 113 4.75 -10.43 -4.78
C LEU A 113 4.53 -8.94 -5.03
N GLY A 114 4.21 -8.19 -3.98
CA GLY A 114 3.95 -6.76 -4.01
C GLY A 114 4.92 -5.97 -3.14
N MET A 115 5.32 -4.81 -3.64
CA MET A 115 6.07 -3.79 -2.92
C MET A 115 5.32 -2.47 -3.00
N PHE A 116 5.19 -1.80 -1.87
CA PHE A 116 4.51 -0.51 -1.75
C PHE A 116 5.53 0.61 -1.55
N VAL A 117 5.18 1.77 -2.09
CA VAL A 117 6.01 2.97 -2.05
C VAL A 117 5.23 4.06 -1.35
N GLY A 118 5.91 4.69 -0.39
CA GLY A 118 5.37 5.78 0.38
C GLY A 118 6.05 7.11 0.08
N ARG A 119 5.43 8.21 0.48
CA ARG A 119 6.02 9.55 0.50
C ARG A 119 5.71 10.22 1.84
N TRP A 120 6.73 10.73 2.51
CA TRP A 120 6.57 11.41 3.79
C TRP A 120 5.97 12.80 3.61
N SER A 121 4.99 13.13 4.45
CA SER A 121 4.30 14.41 4.40
C SER A 121 5.19 15.60 4.79
N GLU A 122 6.12 15.46 5.72
CA GLU A 122 6.98 16.61 6.11
C GLU A 122 8.07 16.92 5.07
N ASP A 123 8.31 16.04 4.10
CA ASP A 123 9.19 16.33 2.95
C ASP A 123 8.46 17.18 1.88
N ARG A 124 7.21 17.59 2.15
CA ARG A 124 6.34 18.37 1.25
C ARG A 124 5.97 19.71 1.88
N PRO A 125 6.57 20.83 1.44
CA PRO A 125 6.23 22.16 1.95
C PRO A 125 4.77 22.58 1.68
N ASP A 126 4.14 21.96 0.68
CA ASP A 126 2.77 22.21 0.23
C ASP A 126 1.75 21.22 0.85
N TYR A 127 2.13 20.44 1.86
CA TYR A 127 1.23 19.43 2.44
C TYR A 127 -0.01 20.07 3.09
N PRO A 128 -1.23 19.57 2.83
CA PRO A 128 -2.44 20.10 3.45
C PRO A 128 -2.40 20.01 4.98
N ALA A 129 -2.60 21.14 5.64
CA ALA A 129 -2.69 21.22 7.09
C ALA A 129 -4.05 20.71 7.62
N TRP A 130 -4.17 20.54 8.93
CA TRP A 130 -5.46 20.31 9.59
C TRP A 130 -6.35 21.54 9.41
N SER A 131 -7.60 21.31 8.99
CA SER A 131 -8.55 22.40 8.71
C SER A 131 -8.89 23.28 9.91
N ASP A 132 -8.78 22.73 11.12
CA ASP A 132 -9.14 23.32 12.40
C ASP A 132 -7.93 23.70 13.26
N GLU A 133 -6.74 23.23 12.92
CA GLU A 133 -5.49 23.55 13.62
C GLU A 133 -4.30 23.58 12.64
N PRO A 134 -4.13 24.65 11.84
CA PRO A 134 -3.16 24.68 10.74
C PRO A 134 -1.70 24.46 11.15
N GLU A 135 -1.34 24.78 12.39
CA GLU A 135 0.02 24.62 12.93
C GLU A 135 0.32 23.18 13.39
N ARG A 136 -0.69 22.32 13.51
CA ARG A 136 -0.50 20.93 13.92
C ARG A 136 0.23 20.16 12.82
N PRO A 137 1.34 19.47 13.13
CA PRO A 137 2.06 18.72 12.11
C PRO A 137 1.20 17.58 11.56
N VAL A 138 1.24 17.40 10.25
CA VAL A 138 0.67 16.24 9.56
C VAL A 138 1.80 15.28 9.25
N ARG A 139 1.76 14.11 9.90
CA ARG A 139 2.84 13.12 9.91
C ARG A 139 2.32 11.79 9.39
N VAL A 140 2.27 11.66 8.07
CA VAL A 140 1.68 10.52 7.38
C VAL A 140 2.56 10.09 6.21
N ILE A 141 2.46 8.81 5.87
CA ILE A 141 3.03 8.27 4.64
C ILE A 141 1.89 8.10 3.63
N ASP A 142 1.89 8.91 2.59
CA ASP A 142 0.99 8.72 1.46
C ASP A 142 1.50 7.55 0.62
N SER A 143 0.63 6.60 0.29
CA SER A 143 0.99 5.53 -0.66
C SER A 143 1.05 6.13 -2.07
N VAL A 144 2.23 6.33 -2.62
CA VAL A 144 2.39 6.98 -3.93
C VAL A 144 2.63 5.99 -5.06
N GLY A 145 2.89 4.72 -4.73
CA GLY A 145 3.01 3.69 -5.74
C GLY A 145 2.96 2.27 -5.18
N ALA A 146 2.80 1.32 -6.10
CA ALA A 146 2.97 -0.09 -5.83
C ALA A 146 3.45 -0.81 -7.09
N ALA A 147 4.33 -1.80 -6.92
CA ALA A 147 4.75 -2.72 -7.97
C ALA A 147 4.43 -4.15 -7.56
N PHE A 148 3.88 -4.93 -8.49
CA PHE A 148 3.53 -6.32 -8.28
C PHE A 148 4.08 -7.20 -9.41
N ALA A 149 4.61 -8.35 -9.02
CA ALA A 149 4.91 -9.46 -9.91
C ALA A 149 3.86 -10.56 -9.67
N ASN A 150 3.08 -10.86 -10.70
CA ASN A 150 2.13 -11.97 -10.73
C ASN A 150 2.82 -13.19 -11.33
N LEU A 151 3.19 -14.12 -10.45
CA LEU A 151 3.94 -15.31 -10.81
C LEU A 151 3.06 -16.39 -11.46
N ALA A 152 1.75 -16.38 -11.18
CA ALA A 152 0.81 -17.34 -11.79
C ALA A 152 0.59 -17.06 -13.28
N GLU A 153 0.55 -15.79 -13.67
CA GLU A 153 0.28 -15.35 -15.05
C GLU A 153 1.57 -14.94 -15.78
N SER A 154 2.74 -15.05 -15.15
CA SER A 154 4.02 -14.54 -15.67
C SER A 154 3.94 -13.07 -16.11
N GLY A 155 3.20 -12.28 -15.31
CA GLY A 155 2.90 -10.88 -15.58
C GLY A 155 3.35 -9.98 -14.44
N SER A 156 3.29 -8.67 -14.67
CA SER A 156 3.64 -7.70 -13.65
C SER A 156 2.97 -6.38 -13.94
N TRP A 157 2.70 -5.60 -12.91
CA TRP A 157 2.13 -4.28 -13.07
C TRP A 157 2.68 -3.32 -12.01
N ARG A 158 2.67 -2.03 -12.36
CA ARG A 158 3.00 -0.93 -11.47
C ARG A 158 1.85 0.07 -11.49
N ARG A 159 1.53 0.65 -10.35
CA ARG A 159 0.63 1.80 -10.23
C ARG A 159 1.34 2.91 -9.49
N GLU A 160 1.10 4.13 -9.93
CA GLU A 160 1.68 5.35 -9.39
C GLU A 160 0.58 6.41 -9.25
N SER A 161 0.69 7.21 -8.20
CA SER A 161 -0.11 8.41 -7.98
C SER A 161 0.69 9.32 -7.07
N TRP A 162 1.68 9.98 -7.63
CA TRP A 162 2.60 10.85 -6.89
C TRP A 162 1.92 12.07 -6.26
N ASP A 163 0.82 12.49 -6.87
CA ASP A 163 -0.07 13.55 -6.42
C ASP A 163 -1.03 13.11 -5.29
N MET A 164 -1.07 11.81 -4.97
CA MET A 164 -1.92 11.32 -3.90
C MET A 164 -1.53 12.00 -2.58
N THR A 165 -2.54 12.53 -1.90
CA THR A 165 -2.37 13.30 -0.68
C THR A 165 -3.51 12.98 0.27
N ALA A 166 -3.21 12.51 1.47
CA ALA A 166 -4.19 12.36 2.52
C ALA A 166 -4.62 13.75 3.03
N ILE A 167 -5.94 13.97 3.07
CA ILE A 167 -6.50 15.20 3.63
C ILE A 167 -6.95 14.91 5.06
N PRO A 168 -6.31 15.51 6.08
CA PRO A 168 -6.71 15.28 7.46
C PRO A 168 -8.16 15.77 7.68
N PRO A 169 -9.05 14.93 8.25
CA PRO A 169 -10.40 15.36 8.57
C PRO A 169 -10.38 16.27 9.82
N PRO A 170 -11.39 17.15 9.99
CA PRO A 170 -11.56 17.89 11.23
C PRO A 170 -11.66 16.97 12.45
N ASP A 171 -11.20 17.41 13.62
CA ASP A 171 -11.18 16.63 14.87
C ASP A 171 -12.57 16.11 15.25
N LYS A 172 -13.61 16.94 15.05
CA LYS A 172 -15.01 16.55 15.29
C LYS A 172 -15.46 15.34 14.48
N LYS A 173 -14.83 15.08 13.32
CA LYS A 173 -15.11 13.91 12.48
C LYS A 173 -14.24 12.71 12.86
N LEU A 174 -13.05 12.91 13.42
CA LEU A 174 -12.13 11.83 13.81
C LEU A 174 -12.77 10.84 14.79
N ARG A 175 -13.44 11.34 15.84
CA ARG A 175 -14.13 10.46 16.81
C ARG A 175 -15.13 9.52 16.12
N LYS A 176 -15.85 10.02 15.12
CA LYS A 176 -16.80 9.21 14.34
C LYS A 176 -16.07 8.17 13.50
N LEU A 177 -15.02 8.56 12.77
CA LEU A 177 -14.24 7.69 11.89
C LEU A 177 -13.53 6.55 12.63
N LEU A 178 -13.04 6.83 13.84
CA LEU A 178 -12.31 5.86 14.66
C LEU A 178 -13.20 5.03 15.59
N SER A 179 -14.47 5.41 15.76
CA SER A 179 -15.36 4.67 16.65
C SER A 179 -15.68 3.28 16.11
N THR A 180 -15.52 2.28 16.96
CA THR A 180 -15.88 0.88 16.67
C THR A 180 -17.33 0.76 16.19
N GLY A 181 -18.27 1.47 16.81
CA GLY A 181 -19.69 1.45 16.43
C GLY A 181 -20.01 2.05 15.06
N ASN A 182 -19.13 2.85 14.45
CA ASN A 182 -19.23 3.20 13.03
C ASN A 182 -18.53 2.16 12.15
N LEU A 183 -17.37 1.65 12.58
CA LEU A 183 -16.61 0.63 11.84
C LEU A 183 -17.33 -0.73 11.74
N THR A 184 -18.26 -1.03 12.66
CA THR A 184 -19.05 -2.27 12.66
C THR A 184 -20.50 -2.06 12.20
N ARG A 185 -20.87 -0.86 11.76
CA ARG A 185 -22.25 -0.55 11.38
C ARG A 185 -22.60 -1.24 10.05
N GLY A 186 -23.64 -2.07 10.04
CA GLY A 186 -23.99 -2.92 8.88
C GLY A 186 -23.43 -4.34 8.94
N ARG A 187 -22.89 -4.75 10.09
CA ARG A 187 -22.88 -6.16 10.50
C ARG A 187 -24.24 -6.57 11.06
#